data_AF-A0A7S0X0E2-F1
#
_entry.id   AF-A0A7S0X0E2-F1
#
_cell.length_a   1.000
_cell.length_b   1.000
_cell.length_c   1.000
_cell.angle_alpha   90.00
_cell.angle_beta   90.00
_cell.angle_gamma   90.00
#
_symmetry.space_group_name_H-M   'P 1'
#
loop_
_entity.id
_entity.type
_entity.pdbx_description
1 polymer ?
#
loop_
_entity_poly.entity_id
_entity_poly.type
_entity_poly.pdbx_seq_one_letter_code
_entity_poly.pdbx_strand_id
1 'polypeptide(L)'
;LAFQEMFFVQLHILAQRAERKAAAGPVDASRVPRLHAERARRVLDAARDKALKFKLTRSQDQTLEETLGDMAAPTPMMRLLQGDVGSGKTVVALLSMLAAAASGYQALLLAPTEVLHPH
;
A
#
# COMPACT_ATOMS: atom_id res chain seq x y z
N LEU A 1 19.84 -6.67 -29.54
CA LEU A 1 19.95 -7.47 -28.31
C LEU A 1 19.10 -6.88 -27.18
N ALA A 2 19.40 -5.69 -26.66
CA ALA A 2 18.62 -5.05 -25.57
C ALA A 2 17.10 -4.91 -25.82
N PHE A 3 16.67 -4.64 -27.06
CA PHE A 3 15.24 -4.56 -27.41
C PHE A 3 14.53 -5.91 -27.22
N GLN A 4 15.14 -7.01 -27.66
CA GLN A 4 14.55 -8.34 -27.54
C GLN A 4 14.45 -8.77 -26.07
N GLU A 5 15.48 -8.50 -25.27
CA GLU A 5 15.46 -8.78 -23.83
C GLU A 5 14.34 -8.01 -23.11
N MET A 6 14.22 -6.70 -23.38
CA MET A 6 13.14 -5.89 -22.80
C MET A 6 11.76 -6.37 -23.25
N PHE A 7 11.63 -6.74 -24.52
CA PHE A 7 10.39 -7.30 -25.07
C PHE A 7 9.97 -8.59 -24.35
N PHE A 8 10.91 -9.51 -24.10
CA PHE A 8 10.64 -10.74 -23.35
C PHE A 8 10.28 -10.47 -21.88
N VAL A 9 10.94 -9.50 -21.22
CA VAL A 9 10.59 -9.10 -19.85
C VAL A 9 9.17 -8.52 -19.80
N GLN A 10 8.81 -7.63 -20.73
CA GLN A 10 7.46 -7.07 -20.80
C GLN A 10 6.40 -8.15 -21.04
N LEU A 11 6.65 -9.07 -21.98
CA LEU A 11 5.78 -10.22 -22.23
C LEU A 11 5.60 -11.08 -20.98
N HIS A 12 6.69 -11.36 -20.27
CA HIS A 12 6.65 -12.14 -19.03
C HIS A 12 5.82 -11.44 -17.94
N ILE A 13 6.01 -10.13 -17.72
CA ILE A 13 5.23 -9.34 -16.76
C ILE A 13 3.74 -9.33 -17.14
N LEU A 14 3.43 -9.18 -18.43
CA LEU A 14 2.05 -9.19 -18.92
C LEU A 14 1.39 -10.57 -18.74
N ALA A 15 2.10 -11.65 -19.06
CA ALA A 15 1.65 -13.02 -18.81
C ALA A 15 1.38 -13.24 -17.32
N GLN A 16 2.32 -12.86 -16.45
CA GLN A 16 2.17 -13.00 -15.00
C GLN A 16 1.02 -12.15 -14.45
N ARG A 17 0.78 -10.94 -14.99
CA ARG A 17 -0.39 -10.12 -14.64
C ARG A 17 -1.70 -10.77 -15.09
N ALA A 18 -1.73 -11.35 -16.29
CA ALA A 18 -2.89 -12.06 -16.80
C ALA A 18 -3.19 -13.32 -15.99
N GLU A 19 -2.16 -14.10 -15.66
CA GLU A 19 -2.26 -15.25 -14.76
C GLU A 19 -2.77 -14.85 -13.39
N ARG A 20 -2.26 -13.78 -12.78
CA ARG A 20 -2.79 -13.27 -11.50
C ARG A 20 -4.25 -12.84 -11.60
N LYS A 21 -4.65 -12.17 -12.69
CA LYS A 21 -6.06 -11.83 -12.94
C LYS A 21 -6.93 -13.08 -13.10
N ALA A 22 -6.44 -14.11 -13.76
CA ALA A 22 -7.15 -15.37 -13.97
C ALA A 22 -7.22 -16.22 -12.69
N ALA A 23 -6.11 -16.32 -11.94
CA ALA A 23 -6.00 -17.06 -10.68
C ALA A 23 -6.76 -16.41 -9.52
N ALA A 24 -6.94 -15.09 -9.57
CA ALA A 24 -7.86 -14.40 -8.68
C ALA A 24 -9.33 -14.83 -8.90
N GLY A 25 -9.64 -15.52 -10.01
CA GLY A 25 -10.99 -15.90 -10.40
C GLY A 25 -11.87 -14.67 -10.67
N PRO A 26 -13.20 -14.83 -10.79
CA PRO A 26 -14.09 -13.73 -10.47
C PRO A 26 -13.92 -13.46 -8.97
N VAL A 27 -13.00 -12.56 -8.63
CA VAL A 27 -12.97 -11.98 -7.29
C VAL A 27 -14.31 -11.29 -7.15
N ASP A 28 -15.20 -11.89 -6.39
CA ASP A 28 -16.41 -11.22 -5.98
C ASP A 28 -15.96 -9.93 -5.31
N ALA A 29 -16.24 -8.78 -5.95
CA ALA A 29 -15.83 -7.49 -5.44
C ALA A 29 -16.37 -7.26 -4.01
N SER A 30 -17.43 -7.99 -3.60
CA SER A 30 -17.93 -7.99 -2.23
C SER A 30 -16.95 -8.62 -1.21
N ARG A 31 -16.06 -9.51 -1.65
CA ARG A 31 -15.06 -10.21 -0.82
C ARG A 31 -13.72 -9.50 -0.75
N VAL A 32 -13.46 -8.51 -1.60
CA VAL A 32 -12.27 -7.65 -1.47
C VAL A 32 -12.47 -6.74 -0.26
N PRO A 33 -11.61 -6.83 0.78
CA PRO A 33 -11.62 -5.89 1.88
C PRO A 33 -11.49 -4.47 1.33
N ARG A 34 -12.49 -3.63 1.57
CA ARG A 34 -12.52 -2.27 1.07
C ARG A 34 -12.50 -1.28 2.20
N LEU A 35 -11.68 -0.26 2.04
CA LEU A 35 -11.51 0.76 3.05
C LEU A 35 -12.83 1.54 3.27
N HIS A 36 -13.28 1.61 4.52
CA HIS A 36 -14.41 2.46 4.91
C HIS A 36 -13.89 3.91 5.05
N ALA A 37 -13.90 4.65 3.94
CA ALA A 37 -13.25 5.97 3.80
C ALA A 37 -13.54 6.93 4.96
N GLU A 38 -14.81 7.10 5.33
CA GLU A 38 -15.23 7.97 6.44
C GLU A 38 -14.62 7.58 7.79
N ARG A 39 -14.63 6.28 8.12
CA ARG A 39 -14.11 5.78 9.39
C ARG A 39 -12.60 5.87 9.43
N ALA A 40 -11.94 5.53 8.32
CA ALA A 40 -10.50 5.68 8.18
C ALA A 40 -10.06 7.15 8.30
N ARG A 41 -10.75 8.08 7.61
CA ARG A 41 -10.44 9.51 7.66
C ARG A 41 -10.47 10.05 9.08
N ARG A 42 -11.55 9.76 9.83
CA ARG A 42 -11.67 10.17 11.25
C ARG A 42 -10.50 9.69 12.12
N VAL A 43 -10.09 8.44 11.95
CA VAL A 43 -8.98 7.86 12.73
C VAL A 43 -7.63 8.45 12.30
N LEU A 44 -7.43 8.67 10.99
CA LEU A 44 -6.22 9.28 10.46
C LEU A 44 -6.06 10.73 10.93
N ASP A 45 -7.13 11.53 10.91
CA ASP A 45 -7.11 12.91 11.38
C ASP A 45 -6.79 12.96 12.89
N ALA A 46 -7.41 12.08 13.68
CA ALA A 46 -7.08 11.94 15.10
C ALA A 46 -5.61 11.52 15.32
N ALA A 47 -5.05 10.65 14.47
CA ALA A 47 -3.65 10.24 14.56
C ALA A 47 -2.69 11.40 14.19
N ARG A 48 -3.04 12.18 13.17
CA ARG A 48 -2.28 13.39 12.77
C ARG A 48 -2.22 14.41 13.90
N ASP A 49 -3.34 14.61 14.61
CA ASP A 49 -3.42 15.62 15.67
C ASP A 49 -2.82 15.16 17.00
N LYS A 50 -2.97 13.87 17.35
CA LYS A 50 -2.70 13.38 18.72
C LYS A 50 -1.52 12.41 18.82
N ALA A 51 -1.20 11.67 17.75
CA ALA A 51 -0.19 10.62 17.79
C ALA A 51 1.12 11.03 17.10
N LEU A 52 1.03 11.79 16.01
CA LEU A 52 2.20 12.26 15.28
C LEU A 52 2.78 13.52 15.94
N LYS A 53 4.06 13.46 16.31
CA LYS A 53 4.82 14.62 16.84
C LYS A 53 5.36 15.55 15.74
N PHE A 54 4.97 15.30 14.49
CA PHE A 54 5.44 16.02 13.31
C PHE A 54 4.31 16.05 12.28
N LYS A 55 4.40 17.00 11.34
CA LYS A 55 3.51 17.06 10.18
C LYS A 55 4.07 16.21 9.05
N LEU A 56 3.18 15.51 8.35
CA LEU A 56 3.56 14.81 7.13
C LEU A 56 4.06 15.82 6.10
N THR A 57 5.04 15.40 5.31
CA THR A 57 5.44 16.18 4.14
C THR A 57 4.35 16.10 3.08
N ARG A 58 4.33 17.05 2.15
CA ARG A 58 3.40 17.02 1.01
C ARG A 58 3.48 15.70 0.22
N SER A 59 4.68 15.16 0.04
CA SER A 59 4.87 13.88 -0.67
C SER A 59 4.35 12.68 0.12
N GLN A 60 4.52 12.67 1.44
CA GLN A 60 3.96 11.63 2.31
C GLN A 60 2.42 11.67 2.31
N ASP A 61 1.82 12.87 2.41
CA ASP A 61 0.37 13.04 2.33
C ASP A 61 -0.18 12.58 0.98
N GLN A 62 0.42 13.03 -0.13
CA GLN A 62 0.01 12.60 -1.46
C GLN A 62 0.08 11.07 -1.61
N THR A 63 1.20 10.48 -1.18
CA THR A 63 1.38 9.03 -1.29
C THR A 63 0.39 8.26 -0.40
N LEU A 64 0.07 8.80 0.77
CA LEU A 64 -0.95 8.23 1.65
C LEU A 64 -2.33 8.28 0.98
N GLU A 65 -2.76 9.42 0.43
CA GLU A 65 -4.05 9.53 -0.26
C GLU A 65 -4.14 8.58 -1.46
N GLU A 66 -3.07 8.47 -2.26
CA GLU A 66 -3.02 7.50 -3.36
C GLU A 66 -3.13 6.06 -2.87
N THR A 67 -2.45 5.71 -1.77
CA THR A 67 -2.52 4.39 -1.15
C THR A 67 -3.93 4.10 -0.63
N LEU A 68 -4.58 5.07 0.02
CA LEU A 68 -5.96 4.93 0.49
C LEU A 68 -6.96 4.78 -0.66
N GLY A 69 -6.73 5.50 -1.77
CA GLY A 69 -7.51 5.35 -3.00
C GLY A 69 -7.40 3.94 -3.58
N ASP A 70 -6.19 3.40 -3.66
CA ASP A 70 -5.96 2.03 -4.12
C ASP A 70 -6.62 0.99 -3.18
N MET A 71 -6.58 1.21 -1.86
CA MET A 71 -7.23 0.33 -0.86
C MET A 71 -8.76 0.42 -0.85
N ALA A 72 -9.34 1.49 -1.39
CA ALA A 72 -10.78 1.65 -1.54
C ALA A 72 -11.31 1.06 -2.86
N ALA A 73 -10.43 0.80 -3.81
CA ALA A 73 -10.79 0.28 -5.13
C ALA A 73 -11.35 -1.17 -5.04
N PRO A 74 -12.18 -1.58 -6.02
CA PRO A 74 -12.70 -2.96 -6.08
C PRO A 74 -11.65 -4.01 -6.47
N THR A 75 -10.42 -3.57 -6.77
CA THR A 75 -9.30 -4.43 -7.15
C THR A 75 -8.24 -4.46 -6.06
N PRO A 76 -7.60 -5.61 -5.76
CA PRO A 76 -6.52 -5.67 -4.78
C PRO A 76 -5.39 -4.68 -5.10
N MET A 77 -4.95 -3.93 -4.09
CA MET A 77 -3.82 -3.01 -4.21
C MET A 77 -2.49 -3.79 -4.33
N MET A 78 -1.67 -3.41 -5.32
CA MET A 78 -0.29 -3.87 -5.46
C MET A 78 0.61 -2.67 -5.77
N ARG A 79 1.02 -1.97 -4.70
CA ARG A 79 1.81 -0.73 -4.78
C ARG A 79 3.23 -0.97 -4.25
N LEU A 80 4.21 -0.42 -4.95
CA LEU A 80 5.58 -0.28 -4.45
C LEU A 80 5.76 1.13 -3.87
N LEU A 81 5.99 1.21 -2.55
CA LEU A 81 6.31 2.47 -1.89
C LEU A 81 7.82 2.71 -1.92
N GLN A 82 8.28 3.61 -2.80
CA GLN A 82 9.70 3.89 -3.02
C GLN A 82 10.09 5.28 -2.51
N GLY A 83 11.32 5.41 -2.01
CA GLY A 83 11.90 6.66 -1.52
C GLY A 83 13.20 6.40 -0.76
N ASP A 84 13.98 7.44 -0.52
CA ASP A 84 15.31 7.31 0.10
C ASP A 84 15.25 6.86 1.57
N VAL A 85 16.37 6.40 2.12
CA VAL A 85 16.49 6.11 3.55
C VAL A 85 16.18 7.39 4.34
N GLY A 86 15.36 7.28 5.39
CA GLY A 86 14.93 8.44 6.18
C GLY A 86 13.77 9.26 5.59
N SER A 87 13.29 8.99 4.37
CA SER A 87 12.15 9.69 3.76
C SER A 87 10.78 9.43 4.43
N GLY A 88 10.74 8.57 5.45
CA GLY A 88 9.54 8.31 6.23
C GLY A 88 8.57 7.31 5.61
N LYS A 89 8.99 6.45 4.67
CA LYS A 89 8.13 5.37 4.09
C LYS A 89 7.35 4.57 5.14
N THR A 90 7.96 4.34 6.29
CA THR A 90 7.34 3.65 7.43
C THR A 90 6.09 4.36 7.96
N VAL A 91 6.07 5.71 8.02
CA VAL A 91 4.89 6.43 8.51
C VAL A 91 3.69 6.25 7.58
N VAL A 92 3.93 6.28 6.27
CA VAL A 92 2.88 6.04 5.26
C VAL A 92 2.35 4.61 5.35
N ALA A 93 3.25 3.63 5.51
CA ALA A 93 2.86 2.23 5.71
C ALA A 93 2.00 2.06 6.99
N LEU A 94 2.45 2.61 8.13
CA LEU A 94 1.72 2.51 9.39
C LEU A 94 0.36 3.19 9.35
N LEU A 95 0.24 4.37 8.71
CA LEU A 95 -1.04 5.05 8.54
C LEU A 95 -1.99 4.26 7.63
N SER A 96 -1.47 3.61 6.59
CA SER A 96 -2.26 2.72 5.74
C SER A 96 -2.77 1.50 6.50
N MET A 97 -1.93 0.90 7.36
CA MET A 97 -2.33 -0.19 8.27
C MET A 97 -3.39 0.27 9.27
N LEU A 98 -3.25 1.48 9.83
CA LEU A 98 -4.23 2.07 10.73
C LEU A 98 -5.58 2.28 10.04
N ALA A 99 -5.58 2.70 8.77
CA ALA A 99 -6.79 2.86 7.97
C ALA A 99 -7.49 1.52 7.70
N ALA A 100 -6.73 0.44 7.48
CA ALA A 100 -7.27 -0.92 7.40
C ALA A 100 -7.91 -1.35 8.74
N ALA A 101 -7.22 -1.11 9.86
CA ALA A 101 -7.72 -1.41 11.20
C ALA A 101 -9.00 -0.62 11.52
N ALA A 102 -9.03 0.67 11.16
CA ALA A 102 -10.22 1.51 11.29
C ALA A 102 -11.40 0.96 10.48
N SER A 103 -11.14 0.28 9.36
CA SER A 103 -12.16 -0.36 8.53
C SER A 103 -12.59 -1.76 9.03
N GLY A 104 -12.06 -2.22 10.17
CA GLY A 104 -12.39 -3.53 10.77
C GLY A 104 -11.54 -4.70 10.24
N TYR A 105 -10.46 -4.42 9.50
CA TYR A 105 -9.56 -5.44 8.96
C TYR A 105 -8.27 -5.54 9.76
N GLN A 106 -7.52 -6.60 9.53
CA GLN A 106 -6.19 -6.80 10.07
C GLN A 106 -5.14 -6.38 9.04
N ALA A 107 -3.99 -5.90 9.53
CA ALA A 107 -2.86 -5.57 8.69
C ALA A 107 -1.61 -6.32 9.19
N LEU A 108 -0.76 -6.75 8.26
CA LEU A 108 0.49 -7.45 8.54
C LEU A 108 1.65 -6.68 7.92
N LEU A 109 2.68 -6.40 8.73
CA LEU A 109 3.94 -5.86 8.24
C LEU A 109 4.97 -6.99 8.22
N LEU A 110 5.47 -7.30 7.02
CA LEU A 110 6.53 -8.28 6.83
C LEU A 110 7.87 -7.55 6.67
N ALA A 111 8.86 -7.96 7.44
CA ALA A 111 10.24 -7.52 7.30
C ALA A 111 11.14 -8.76 7.14
N PRO A 112 12.17 -8.71 6.28
CA PRO A 112 13.18 -9.78 6.23
C PRO A 112 13.87 -9.83 7.60
N THR A 113 13.84 -10.98 8.26
CA THR A 113 14.46 -11.16 9.57
C THR A 113 15.98 -11.10 9.44
N GLU A 114 16.59 -10.03 9.94
CA GLU A 114 17.93 -9.92 10.53
C GLU A 114 18.16 -8.42 10.82
N VAL A 115 17.88 -8.05 12.06
CA VAL A 115 18.18 -6.80 12.76
C VAL A 115 17.99 -5.45 12.04
N LEU A 116 16.86 -4.79 12.32
CA LEU A 116 16.80 -3.33 12.41
C LEU A 116 17.63 -2.89 13.62
N HIS A 117 18.96 -2.83 13.51
CA HIS A 117 19.80 -2.28 14.57
C HIS A 117 19.65 -0.76 14.61
N PRO A 118 19.24 -0.17 15.74
CA PRO A 118 19.47 1.23 16.05
C PRO A 118 20.80 1.32 16.82
N HIS A 119 21.91 1.43 16.11
CA HIS A 119 23.17 1.94 16.67
C HIS A 119 23.64 3.10 15.79
#